data_AF-A0A2K0UEI3-F1
#
_entry.id   AF-A0A2K0UEI3-F1
#
_cell.length_a   1.000
_cell.length_b   1.000
_cell.length_c   1.000
_cell.angle_alpha   90.00
_cell.angle_beta   90.00
_cell.angle_gamma   90.00
#
_symmetry.space_group_name_H-M   'P 1'
#
loop_
_entity.id
_entity.type
_entity.pdbx_description
1 polymer ?
#
loop_
_entity_poly.entity_id
_entity_poly.type
_entity_poly.pdbx_seq_one_letter_code
_entity_poly.pdbx_strand_id
1 'polypeptide(L)'
;MSYQLCDQCQRLELSVDMFKIGSGSNCSPSSSQSLRPSNRSPFFATLRTIEARASECSLCKIIAAAIPPEVRSEVKARNTTCRLVWELDGRDSLDPSSRKRTRRLRIRWSQERLKAYEAYLVLAAPATYDESNLDYPLLLNEETQFLGRRIGPVVNKRNLIREFLRLCENNHDERCTGKLGIEDPFAETLKQSYFGVIDIQNQNLVPLPYTNNKDYLSFQPYATVSYVWGNIRDHRTTLSNIQDRLKSGGLAQTIDALPVALKQSIELIENLGIRYIWIDSLCIIQDSSHSWNLNSRTMHLSTTSPSHL
;
A
#
# COMPACT_ATOMS: atom_id res chain seq x y z
N MET A 1 -8.36 -29.03 -12.93
CA MET A 1 -9.53 -28.45 -13.63
C MET A 1 -9.00 -27.66 -14.82
N SER A 2 -9.33 -28.06 -16.05
CA SER A 2 -8.92 -27.28 -17.23
C SER A 2 -9.69 -25.97 -17.25
N TYR A 3 -8.98 -24.84 -17.21
CA TYR A 3 -9.61 -23.52 -17.31
C TYR A 3 -10.07 -23.31 -18.76
N GLN A 4 -11.36 -23.52 -19.01
CA GLN A 4 -11.94 -23.26 -20.32
C GLN A 4 -12.05 -21.73 -20.52
N LEU A 5 -11.61 -21.26 -21.68
CA LEU A 5 -11.69 -19.87 -22.13
C LEU A 5 -12.50 -19.83 -23.42
N CYS A 6 -13.38 -18.84 -23.57
CA CYS A 6 -14.03 -18.57 -24.86
C CYS A 6 -13.02 -17.99 -25.88
N ASP A 7 -13.32 -18.08 -27.18
CA ASP A 7 -12.46 -17.60 -28.27
C ASP A 7 -11.92 -16.19 -28.05
N GLN A 8 -12.77 -15.30 -27.53
CA GLN A 8 -12.39 -13.93 -27.28
C GLN A 8 -11.38 -13.78 -26.13
N CYS A 9 -11.49 -14.59 -25.09
CA CYS A 9 -10.52 -14.64 -24.01
C CYS A 9 -9.23 -15.37 -24.43
N GLN A 10 -9.33 -16.38 -25.30
CA GLN A 10 -8.16 -17.08 -25.85
C GLN A 10 -7.28 -16.13 -26.68
N ARG A 11 -7.89 -15.24 -27.48
CA ARG A 11 -7.18 -14.22 -28.27
C ARG A 11 -6.39 -13.19 -27.44
N LEU A 12 -6.60 -13.13 -26.13
CA LEU A 12 -5.79 -12.28 -25.27
C LEU A 12 -4.40 -12.88 -25.01
N GLU A 13 -4.24 -14.20 -25.22
CA GLU A 13 -2.97 -14.92 -25.05
C GLU A 13 -2.29 -14.60 -23.71
N LEU A 14 -3.09 -14.53 -22.63
CA LEU A 14 -2.58 -14.16 -21.31
C LEU A 14 -1.61 -15.23 -20.80
N SER A 15 -0.33 -14.87 -20.73
CA SER A 15 0.74 -15.66 -20.14
C SER A 15 1.39 -14.92 -18.97
N VAL A 16 2.18 -15.63 -18.15
CA VAL A 16 2.92 -15.04 -17.02
C VAL A 16 3.88 -13.95 -17.50
N ASP A 17 4.51 -14.14 -18.66
CA ASP A 17 5.49 -13.20 -19.22
C ASP A 17 4.86 -11.86 -19.59
N MET A 18 3.56 -11.82 -19.91
CA MET A 18 2.84 -10.57 -20.18
C MET A 18 2.74 -9.67 -18.95
N PHE A 19 2.87 -10.23 -17.74
CA PHE A 19 2.83 -9.49 -16.47
C PHE A 19 4.23 -9.18 -15.90
N LYS A 20 5.31 -9.77 -16.44
CA LYS A 20 6.69 -9.53 -16.01
C LYS A 20 7.40 -8.58 -16.99
N ILE A 21 8.25 -7.70 -16.47
CA ILE A 21 9.11 -6.82 -17.28
C ILE A 21 10.56 -7.29 -17.08
N GLY A 22 11.09 -8.05 -18.03
CA GLY A 22 12.44 -8.61 -17.94
C GLY A 22 13.55 -7.60 -18.25
N SER A 23 14.70 -7.75 -17.59
CA SER A 23 15.89 -6.91 -17.83
C SER A 23 16.75 -7.32 -19.03
N GLY A 24 16.44 -8.45 -19.68
CA GLY A 24 17.30 -9.06 -20.71
C GLY A 24 16.54 -9.78 -21.83
N SER A 25 15.29 -9.45 -22.11
CA SER A 25 14.65 -9.95 -23.33
C SER A 25 15.26 -9.25 -24.53
N ASN A 26 16.21 -9.90 -25.20
CA ASN A 26 16.42 -9.78 -26.65
C ASN A 26 15.16 -10.26 -27.40
N CYS A 27 13.99 -9.73 -27.05
CA CYS A 27 12.87 -9.72 -27.97
C CYS A 27 13.22 -8.64 -28.99
N SER A 28 13.81 -9.09 -30.10
CA SER A 28 13.78 -8.35 -31.35
C SER A 28 12.39 -7.72 -31.50
N PRO A 29 12.27 -6.42 -31.83
CA PRO A 29 10.99 -5.69 -31.84
C PRO A 29 10.05 -6.10 -32.99
N SER A 30 10.13 -7.34 -33.47
CA SER A 30 9.55 -7.78 -34.75
C SER A 30 8.60 -8.97 -34.69
N SER A 31 8.24 -9.54 -33.53
CA SER A 31 7.24 -10.64 -33.50
C SER A 31 6.10 -10.51 -32.49
N SER A 32 6.05 -9.46 -31.66
CA SER A 32 4.86 -9.17 -30.85
C SER A 32 4.57 -7.67 -30.85
N GLN A 33 3.81 -7.23 -31.85
CA GLN A 33 3.11 -5.93 -31.87
C GLN A 33 2.06 -5.79 -30.73
N SER A 34 2.03 -6.72 -29.76
CA SER A 34 1.07 -6.68 -28.67
C SER A 34 1.61 -5.84 -27.52
N LEU A 35 1.29 -4.54 -27.63
CA LEU A 35 1.07 -3.64 -26.51
C LEU A 35 2.37 -3.09 -25.88
N ARG A 36 2.96 -2.13 -26.60
CA ARG A 36 3.44 -0.88 -25.96
C ARG A 36 2.35 -0.39 -24.99
N PRO A 37 2.66 0.37 -23.91
CA PRO A 37 1.66 1.13 -23.18
C PRO A 37 0.94 2.04 -24.18
N SER A 38 -0.14 1.53 -24.75
CA SER A 38 -0.85 2.16 -25.85
C SER A 38 -2.08 2.76 -25.21
N ASN A 39 -2.29 4.04 -25.43
CA ASN A 39 -3.53 4.73 -25.05
C ASN A 39 -4.78 4.14 -25.72
N ARG A 40 -4.64 3.10 -26.56
CA ARG A 40 -5.78 2.36 -27.10
C ARG A 40 -6.27 1.42 -26.01
N SER A 41 -7.46 1.72 -25.50
CA SER A 41 -8.24 0.84 -24.64
C SER A 41 -9.19 0.03 -25.53
N PRO A 42 -8.73 -1.10 -26.12
CA PRO A 42 -9.55 -1.82 -27.08
C PRO A 42 -10.85 -2.26 -26.42
N PHE A 43 -11.94 -2.12 -27.17
CA PHE A 43 -13.21 -2.72 -26.80
C PHE A 43 -13.00 -4.22 -26.61
N PHE A 44 -13.37 -4.71 -25.43
CA PHE A 44 -13.39 -6.13 -25.15
C PHE A 44 -14.78 -6.66 -25.50
N ALA A 45 -15.73 -6.66 -24.56
CA ALA A 45 -17.08 -7.15 -24.79
C ALA A 45 -18.10 -6.34 -24.00
N THR A 46 -19.38 -6.54 -24.27
CA THR A 46 -20.45 -5.98 -23.43
C THR A 46 -20.60 -6.80 -22.15
N LEU A 47 -21.11 -6.18 -21.07
CA LEU A 47 -21.39 -6.87 -19.80
C LEU A 47 -22.29 -8.09 -20.02
N ARG A 48 -23.35 -7.94 -20.83
CA ARG A 48 -24.28 -9.02 -21.19
C ARG A 48 -23.56 -10.21 -21.83
N THR A 49 -22.64 -9.97 -22.77
CA THR A 49 -21.86 -11.02 -23.42
C THR A 49 -20.90 -11.70 -22.46
N ILE A 50 -20.27 -10.94 -21.55
CA ILE A 50 -19.37 -11.48 -20.53
C ILE A 50 -20.15 -12.39 -19.56
N GLU A 51 -21.32 -11.96 -19.10
CA GLU A 51 -22.17 -12.76 -18.22
C GLU A 51 -22.69 -14.02 -18.89
N ALA A 52 -23.13 -13.94 -20.16
CA ALA A 52 -23.60 -15.10 -20.92
C ALA A 52 -22.51 -16.18 -21.06
N ARG A 53 -21.23 -15.78 -21.08
CA ARG A 53 -20.08 -16.70 -21.19
C ARG A 53 -19.51 -17.10 -19.84
N ALA A 54 -19.98 -16.55 -18.72
CA ALA A 54 -19.38 -16.77 -17.40
C ALA A 54 -19.53 -18.22 -16.89
N SER A 55 -20.48 -18.99 -17.41
CA SER A 55 -20.63 -20.42 -17.12
C SER A 55 -19.54 -21.28 -17.75
N GLU A 56 -19.03 -20.89 -18.92
CA GLU A 56 -18.13 -21.69 -19.77
C GLU A 56 -16.72 -21.09 -19.90
N CYS A 57 -16.53 -19.83 -19.50
CA CYS A 57 -15.28 -19.11 -19.59
C CYS A 57 -14.83 -18.59 -18.22
N SER A 58 -13.69 -19.10 -17.74
CA SER A 58 -13.12 -18.75 -16.43
C SER A 58 -12.75 -17.27 -16.33
N LEU A 59 -12.21 -16.67 -17.40
CA LEU A 59 -11.86 -15.25 -17.40
C LEU A 59 -13.12 -14.35 -17.41
N CYS A 60 -14.14 -14.69 -18.21
CA CYS A 60 -15.41 -13.97 -18.18
C CYS A 60 -16.07 -14.06 -16.80
N LYS A 61 -15.98 -15.22 -16.13
CA LYS A 61 -16.47 -15.41 -14.76
C LYS A 61 -15.81 -14.44 -13.78
N ILE A 62 -14.48 -14.31 -13.84
CA ILE A 62 -13.73 -13.38 -12.98
C ILE A 62 -14.07 -11.92 -13.30
N ILE A 63 -14.13 -11.54 -14.59
CA ILE A 63 -14.48 -10.17 -15.00
C ILE A 63 -15.89 -9.80 -14.54
N ALA A 64 -16.87 -10.72 -14.69
CA ALA A 64 -18.23 -10.50 -14.21
C ALA A 64 -18.27 -10.38 -12.68
N ALA A 65 -17.50 -11.23 -11.97
CA ALA A 65 -17.43 -11.24 -10.50
C ALA A 65 -16.96 -9.90 -9.90
N ALA A 66 -16.23 -9.08 -10.66
CA ALA A 66 -15.81 -7.75 -10.22
C ALA A 66 -16.98 -6.79 -9.92
N ILE A 67 -18.14 -7.00 -10.54
CA ILE A 67 -19.35 -6.21 -10.28
C ILE A 67 -20.28 -7.01 -9.36
N PRO A 68 -20.82 -6.46 -8.26
CA PRO A 68 -21.80 -7.16 -7.42
C PRO A 68 -23.10 -7.52 -8.18
N PRO A 69 -23.74 -8.67 -7.92
CA PRO A 69 -24.96 -9.11 -8.63
C PRO A 69 -26.11 -8.10 -8.61
N GLU A 70 -26.24 -7.33 -7.52
CA GLU A 70 -27.27 -6.31 -7.32
C GLU A 70 -27.12 -5.19 -8.35
N VAL A 71 -25.88 -4.72 -8.52
CA VAL A 71 -25.53 -3.65 -9.47
C VAL A 71 -25.64 -4.12 -10.92
N ARG A 72 -25.32 -5.39 -11.20
CA ARG A 72 -25.44 -5.95 -12.56
C ARG A 72 -26.87 -5.88 -13.07
N SER A 73 -27.85 -6.18 -12.23
CA SER A 73 -29.27 -6.25 -12.62
C SER A 73 -29.82 -4.90 -13.07
N GLU A 74 -29.39 -3.81 -12.43
CA GLU A 74 -29.78 -2.43 -12.81
C GLU A 74 -29.09 -1.95 -14.09
N VAL A 75 -27.84 -2.37 -14.31
CA VAL A 75 -27.00 -1.90 -15.43
C VAL A 75 -27.20 -2.73 -16.71
N LYS A 76 -27.74 -3.95 -16.61
CA LYS A 76 -28.06 -4.86 -17.73
C LYS A 76 -28.94 -4.24 -18.82
N ALA A 77 -29.79 -3.26 -18.48
CA ALA A 77 -30.66 -2.57 -19.44
C ALA A 77 -29.91 -1.65 -20.41
N ARG A 78 -28.65 -1.29 -20.09
CA ARG A 78 -27.84 -0.34 -20.86
C ARG A 78 -26.67 -1.09 -21.50
N ASN A 79 -26.32 -0.73 -22.73
CA ASN A 79 -25.25 -1.37 -23.53
C ASN A 79 -23.85 -1.07 -22.95
N THR A 80 -23.56 -1.63 -21.78
CA THR A 80 -22.35 -1.42 -21.00
C THR A 80 -21.19 -2.17 -21.63
N THR A 81 -20.12 -1.44 -21.95
CA THR A 81 -18.93 -2.00 -22.60
C THR A 81 -17.79 -2.12 -21.61
N CYS A 82 -17.05 -3.23 -21.72
CA CYS A 82 -15.82 -3.50 -21.00
C CYS A 82 -14.62 -3.21 -21.90
N ARG A 83 -13.56 -2.62 -21.33
CA ARG A 83 -12.26 -2.40 -21.97
C ARG A 83 -11.16 -2.94 -21.08
N LEU A 84 -10.12 -3.50 -21.68
CA LEU A 84 -8.95 -4.01 -20.97
C LEU A 84 -7.74 -3.14 -21.30
N VAL A 85 -7.01 -2.69 -20.27
CA VAL A 85 -5.90 -1.74 -20.41
C VAL A 85 -4.70 -2.22 -19.59
N TRP A 86 -3.55 -2.37 -20.22
CA TRP A 86 -2.30 -2.65 -19.51
C TRP A 86 -1.79 -1.40 -18.82
N GLU A 87 -1.51 -1.52 -17.54
CA GLU A 87 -0.85 -0.51 -16.73
C GLU A 87 0.48 -1.08 -16.21
N LEU A 88 1.49 -0.24 -16.11
CA LEU A 88 2.73 -0.60 -15.43
C LEU A 88 2.48 -0.57 -13.92
N ASP A 89 2.98 -1.56 -13.20
CA ASP A 89 2.81 -1.69 -11.75
C ASP A 89 4.17 -1.76 -11.06
N GLY A 90 4.37 -0.91 -10.06
CA GLY A 90 5.66 -0.65 -9.41
C GLY A 90 5.95 0.84 -9.27
N ARG A 91 6.92 1.20 -8.43
CA ARG A 91 7.33 2.60 -8.21
C ARG A 91 8.05 3.12 -9.46
N ASP A 92 7.65 4.29 -9.97
CA ASP A 92 8.53 5.14 -10.77
C ASP A 92 9.61 5.66 -9.83
N SER A 93 10.74 4.96 -9.79
CA SER A 93 11.94 5.51 -9.17
C SER A 93 12.52 6.55 -10.11
N LEU A 94 12.95 7.70 -9.57
CA LEU A 94 13.69 8.72 -10.31
C LEU A 94 15.03 8.20 -10.86
N ASP A 95 15.50 7.05 -10.38
CA ASP A 95 16.64 6.33 -10.96
C ASP A 95 16.19 5.47 -12.17
N PRO A 96 16.64 5.79 -13.40
CA PRO A 96 16.38 5.00 -14.60
C PRO A 96 16.93 3.56 -14.56
N SER A 97 17.75 3.21 -13.55
CA SER A 97 18.22 1.84 -13.30
C SER A 97 17.14 0.96 -12.63
N SER A 98 16.22 1.56 -11.87
CA SER A 98 15.14 0.86 -11.17
C SER A 98 13.96 0.65 -12.12
N ARG A 99 14.04 -0.46 -12.86
CA ARG A 99 13.03 -0.83 -13.85
C ARG A 99 11.77 -1.31 -13.15
N LYS A 100 10.62 -0.75 -13.54
CA LYS A 100 9.30 -1.32 -13.20
C LYS A 100 9.33 -2.81 -13.53
N ARG A 101 9.01 -3.66 -12.54
CA ARG A 101 9.19 -5.12 -12.67
C ARG A 101 7.93 -5.84 -13.14
N THR A 102 6.76 -5.23 -13.00
CA THR A 102 5.47 -5.88 -13.26
C THR A 102 4.49 -5.02 -14.04
N ARG A 103 3.49 -5.67 -14.65
CA ARG A 103 2.33 -5.04 -15.28
C ARG A 103 1.06 -5.59 -14.65
N ARG A 104 -0.01 -4.80 -14.70
CA ARG A 104 -1.36 -5.21 -14.32
C ARG A 104 -2.33 -4.90 -15.45
N LEU A 105 -3.36 -5.73 -15.60
CA LEU A 105 -4.40 -5.53 -16.60
C LEU A 105 -5.64 -4.95 -15.92
N ARG A 106 -5.92 -3.68 -16.18
CA ARG A 106 -7.11 -2.97 -15.68
C ARG A 106 -8.33 -3.31 -16.50
N ILE A 107 -9.39 -3.69 -15.82
CA ILE A 107 -10.74 -3.91 -16.34
C ILE A 107 -11.53 -2.64 -16.14
N ARG A 108 -11.90 -1.98 -17.25
CA ARG A 108 -12.63 -0.71 -17.26
C ARG A 108 -14.03 -0.86 -17.81
N TRP A 109 -14.94 -0.06 -17.29
CA TRP A 109 -16.34 -0.04 -17.69
C TRP A 109 -16.71 1.31 -18.30
N SER A 110 -17.54 1.32 -19.34
CA SER A 110 -17.95 2.58 -19.98
C SER A 110 -18.96 3.40 -19.18
N GLN A 111 -19.58 2.83 -18.15
CA GLN A 111 -20.56 3.55 -17.33
C GLN A 111 -19.92 4.15 -16.08
N GLU A 112 -20.31 5.39 -15.78
CA GLU A 112 -19.84 6.13 -14.60
C GLU A 112 -20.07 5.36 -13.29
N ARG A 113 -21.26 4.77 -13.12
CA ARG A 113 -21.61 4.00 -11.92
C ARG A 113 -20.76 2.74 -11.73
N LEU A 114 -20.15 2.25 -12.80
CA LEU A 114 -19.28 1.08 -12.75
C LEU A 114 -17.81 1.43 -12.53
N LYS A 115 -17.44 2.72 -12.46
CA LYS A 115 -16.06 3.12 -12.18
C LYS A 115 -15.56 2.63 -10.81
N ALA A 116 -16.45 2.59 -9.82
CA ALA A 116 -16.14 2.06 -8.48
C ALA A 116 -15.88 0.54 -8.47
N TYR A 117 -16.24 -0.17 -9.55
CA TYR A 117 -16.07 -1.61 -9.73
C TYR A 117 -15.08 -1.95 -10.85
N GLU A 118 -14.23 -0.98 -11.25
CA GLU A 118 -13.05 -1.30 -12.04
C GLU A 118 -12.13 -2.20 -11.22
N ALA A 119 -11.53 -3.18 -11.89
CA ALA A 119 -10.72 -4.21 -11.22
C ALA A 119 -9.39 -4.38 -11.93
N TYR A 120 -8.45 -5.01 -11.24
CA TYR A 120 -7.12 -5.30 -11.76
C TYR A 120 -6.88 -6.81 -11.75
N LEU A 121 -6.43 -7.33 -12.88
CA LEU A 121 -5.77 -8.62 -12.95
C LEU A 121 -4.28 -8.38 -12.71
N VAL A 122 -3.74 -9.03 -11.69
CA VAL A 122 -2.33 -8.95 -11.29
C VAL A 122 -1.73 -10.34 -11.28
N LEU A 123 -0.44 -10.44 -11.57
CA LEU A 123 0.28 -11.69 -11.35
C LEU A 123 0.46 -11.87 -9.84
N ALA A 124 -0.13 -12.93 -9.30
CA ALA A 124 -0.04 -13.25 -7.90
C ALA A 124 1.10 -14.23 -7.63
N ALA A 125 1.70 -14.13 -6.45
CA ALA A 125 2.64 -15.12 -5.94
C ALA A 125 1.95 -16.51 -5.90
N PRO A 126 2.71 -17.61 -6.10
CA PRO A 126 2.18 -18.96 -6.00
C PRO A 126 1.45 -19.20 -4.67
N ALA A 127 0.52 -20.16 -4.65
CA ALA A 127 -0.25 -20.49 -3.44
C ALA A 127 0.61 -20.93 -2.26
N THR A 128 1.85 -21.37 -2.51
CA THR A 128 2.85 -21.63 -1.47
C THR A 128 3.19 -20.39 -0.64
N TYR A 129 2.81 -19.18 -1.05
CA TYR A 129 3.00 -17.94 -0.30
C TYR A 129 1.72 -17.48 0.43
N ASP A 130 0.62 -18.23 0.31
CA ASP A 130 -0.66 -17.91 0.95
C ASP A 130 -0.62 -18.17 2.47
N GLU A 131 0.28 -19.07 2.92
CA GLU A 131 0.48 -19.38 4.34
C GLU A 131 1.30 -18.29 5.03
N SER A 132 0.86 -17.88 6.21
CA SER A 132 1.39 -16.68 6.87
C SER A 132 2.55 -16.95 7.84
N ASN A 133 2.85 -18.21 8.12
CA ASN A 133 3.89 -18.66 9.06
C ASN A 133 5.17 -19.14 8.38
N LEU A 134 5.34 -18.87 7.09
CA LEU A 134 6.52 -19.29 6.35
C LEU A 134 7.74 -18.47 6.73
N ASP A 135 8.90 -19.10 6.64
CA ASP A 135 10.21 -18.44 6.71
C ASP A 135 10.49 -17.72 5.39
N TYR A 136 9.83 -16.57 5.22
CA TYR A 136 9.94 -15.74 4.03
C TYR A 136 11.36 -15.28 3.65
N PRO A 137 12.33 -15.06 4.57
CA PRO A 137 13.72 -14.77 4.20
C PRO A 137 14.33 -15.71 3.14
N LEU A 138 13.96 -16.99 3.15
CA LEU A 138 14.47 -17.99 2.20
C LEU A 138 13.58 -18.17 0.95
N LEU A 139 12.38 -17.58 0.95
CA LEU A 139 11.39 -17.72 -0.12
C LEU A 139 11.27 -16.46 -0.97
N LEU A 140 11.38 -15.28 -0.37
CA LEU A 140 11.26 -14.00 -1.06
C LEU A 140 12.50 -13.71 -1.90
N ASN A 141 12.32 -13.74 -3.21
CA ASN A 141 13.33 -13.38 -4.20
C ASN A 141 12.85 -12.22 -5.08
N GLU A 142 13.75 -11.67 -5.90
CA GLU A 142 13.41 -10.54 -6.78
C GLU A 142 12.19 -10.79 -7.68
N GLU A 143 11.92 -12.04 -8.05
CA GLU A 143 10.76 -12.38 -8.90
C GLU A 143 9.43 -12.31 -8.14
N THR A 144 9.42 -12.70 -6.87
CA THR A 144 8.21 -12.84 -6.04
C THR A 144 7.92 -11.59 -5.20
N GLN A 145 8.92 -10.73 -4.99
CA GLN A 145 8.80 -9.48 -4.25
C GLN A 145 7.67 -8.57 -4.79
N PHE A 146 7.56 -8.46 -6.11
CA PHE A 146 6.65 -7.54 -6.79
C PHE A 146 5.31 -8.17 -7.18
N LEU A 147 5.07 -9.43 -6.83
CA LEU A 147 3.80 -10.10 -7.16
C LEU A 147 2.72 -9.73 -6.15
N GLY A 148 1.49 -9.64 -6.65
CA GLY A 148 0.30 -9.56 -5.81
C GLY A 148 0.24 -10.78 -4.88
N ARG A 149 -0.39 -10.64 -3.71
CA ARG A 149 -0.56 -11.77 -2.78
C ARG A 149 -2.02 -11.91 -2.43
N ARG A 150 -2.50 -13.15 -2.31
CA ARG A 150 -3.86 -13.40 -1.88
C ARG A 150 -3.99 -13.04 -0.41
N ILE A 151 -5.10 -12.40 -0.06
CA ILE A 151 -5.48 -12.21 1.33
C ILE A 151 -6.33 -13.44 1.66
N GLY A 152 -5.67 -14.50 2.13
CA GLY A 152 -6.33 -15.70 2.61
C GLY A 152 -7.07 -15.45 3.93
N PRO A 153 -7.75 -16.47 4.48
CA PRO A 153 -8.47 -16.38 5.76
C PRO A 153 -7.53 -16.18 6.95
N VAL A 154 -6.23 -16.44 6.77
CA VAL A 154 -5.22 -16.26 7.82
C VAL A 154 -4.87 -14.78 7.95
N VAL A 155 -5.30 -14.19 9.06
CA VAL A 155 -5.20 -12.75 9.33
C VAL A 155 -3.78 -12.33 9.69
N ASN A 156 -2.98 -13.22 10.30
CA ASN A 156 -1.68 -12.85 10.85
C ASN A 156 -0.53 -13.01 9.84
N LYS A 157 -0.21 -11.95 9.09
CA LYS A 157 0.90 -11.90 8.12
C LYS A 157 2.20 -11.28 8.68
N ARG A 158 2.45 -11.42 9.99
CA ARG A 158 3.58 -10.79 10.69
C ARG A 158 4.94 -11.08 10.06
N ASN A 159 5.25 -12.34 9.75
CA ASN A 159 6.56 -12.71 9.20
C ASN A 159 6.79 -12.12 7.80
N LEU A 160 5.74 -12.08 6.97
CA LEU A 160 5.80 -11.44 5.66
C LEU A 160 6.10 -9.94 5.78
N ILE A 161 5.40 -9.25 6.69
CA ILE A 161 5.59 -7.81 6.88
C ILE A 161 7.00 -7.52 7.41
N ARG A 162 7.50 -8.34 8.35
CA ARG A 162 8.88 -8.24 8.83
C ARG A 162 9.90 -8.44 7.73
N GLU A 163 9.69 -9.40 6.85
CA GLU A 163 10.61 -9.64 5.74
C GLU A 163 10.60 -8.47 4.75
N PHE A 164 9.45 -7.83 4.51
CA PHE A 164 9.42 -6.60 3.72
C PHE A 164 10.16 -5.45 4.37
N LEU A 165 10.01 -5.25 5.69
CA LEU A 165 10.76 -4.24 6.42
C LEU A 165 12.27 -4.52 6.30
N ARG A 166 12.68 -5.77 6.49
CA ARG A 166 14.07 -6.22 6.34
C ARG A 166 14.61 -5.95 4.92
N LEU A 167 13.81 -6.20 3.89
CA LEU A 167 14.21 -5.91 2.50
C LEU A 167 14.37 -4.41 2.25
N CYS A 168 13.50 -3.57 2.83
CA CYS A 168 13.64 -2.12 2.76
C CYS A 168 14.92 -1.66 3.47
N GLU A 169 15.20 -2.16 4.66
CA GLU A 169 16.39 -1.78 5.45
C GLU A 169 17.71 -2.20 4.77
N ASN A 170 17.74 -3.32 4.05
CA ASN A 170 18.97 -3.84 3.47
C ASN A 170 19.21 -3.41 2.02
N ASN A 171 18.17 -3.07 1.26
CA ASN A 171 18.28 -2.81 -0.18
C ASN A 171 17.96 -1.38 -0.60
N HIS A 172 17.36 -0.57 0.28
CA HIS A 172 17.18 0.85 -0.01
C HIS A 172 18.37 1.68 0.51
N ASP A 173 18.47 2.92 0.02
CA ASP A 173 19.52 3.84 0.41
C ASP A 173 19.45 4.26 1.90
N GLU A 174 20.45 5.00 2.36
CA GLU A 174 20.60 5.41 3.76
C GLU A 174 19.41 6.21 4.31
N ARG A 175 18.53 6.74 3.45
CA ARG A 175 17.29 7.43 3.86
C ARG A 175 16.26 6.49 4.48
N CYS A 176 16.43 5.16 4.30
CA CYS A 176 15.54 4.15 4.86
C CYS A 176 16.11 3.44 6.11
N THR A 177 17.37 3.70 6.50
CA THR A 177 18.09 2.86 7.49
C THR A 177 18.19 3.44 8.91
N GLY A 178 17.26 4.34 9.28
CA GLY A 178 17.18 4.88 10.64
C GLY A 178 18.33 5.81 11.05
N LYS A 179 19.09 6.29 10.06
CA LYS A 179 20.13 7.30 10.21
C LYS A 179 19.77 8.53 9.39
N LEU A 180 19.89 9.70 10.00
CA LEU A 180 19.73 10.97 9.33
C LEU A 180 21.09 11.64 9.23
N GLY A 181 21.43 12.09 8.02
CA GLY A 181 22.58 12.96 7.82
C GLY A 181 22.42 14.30 8.54
N ILE A 182 23.52 15.01 8.79
CA ILE A 182 23.48 16.32 9.45
C ILE A 182 22.65 17.34 8.66
N GLU A 183 22.67 17.23 7.33
CA GLU A 183 21.92 18.10 6.41
C GLU A 183 20.45 17.71 6.25
N ASP A 184 19.99 16.68 6.96
CA ASP A 184 18.62 16.20 6.84
C ASP A 184 17.62 17.13 7.55
N PRO A 185 16.59 17.65 6.85
CA PRO A 185 15.59 18.55 7.44
C PRO A 185 14.81 17.92 8.62
N PHE A 186 14.67 16.59 8.65
CA PHE A 186 14.03 15.88 9.76
C PHE A 186 14.96 15.84 10.98
N ALA A 187 16.28 15.77 10.80
CA ALA A 187 17.22 15.87 11.91
C ALA A 187 17.10 17.22 12.64
N GLU A 188 16.91 18.32 11.90
CA GLU A 188 16.63 19.63 12.50
C GLU A 188 15.28 19.67 13.22
N THR A 189 14.27 18.99 12.69
CA THR A 189 12.97 18.86 13.39
C THR A 189 13.15 18.17 14.74
N LEU A 190 13.93 17.09 14.82
CA LEU A 190 14.19 16.37 16.06
C LEU A 190 15.01 17.17 17.07
N LYS A 191 15.94 18.03 16.60
CA LYS A 191 16.76 18.90 17.47
C LYS A 191 16.01 20.12 17.99
N GLN A 192 15.17 20.73 17.16
CA GLN A 192 14.57 22.04 17.45
C GLN A 192 13.13 21.97 17.95
N SER A 193 12.38 20.91 17.62
CA SER A 193 10.93 20.85 17.83
C SER A 193 10.50 19.55 18.52
N TYR A 194 9.41 19.63 19.28
CA TYR A 194 8.77 18.45 19.85
C TYR A 194 8.11 17.62 18.73
N PHE A 195 8.82 16.60 18.23
CA PHE A 195 8.23 15.55 17.40
C PHE A 195 7.71 14.43 18.32
N GLY A 196 6.42 14.53 18.67
CA GLY A 196 5.78 13.61 19.60
C GLY A 196 5.41 12.29 18.94
N VAL A 197 5.66 11.18 19.64
CA VAL A 197 5.18 9.84 19.32
C VAL A 197 4.46 9.26 20.52
N ILE A 198 3.62 8.26 20.28
CA ILE A 198 2.98 7.48 21.32
C ILE A 198 3.93 6.33 21.66
N ASP A 199 4.32 6.23 22.93
CA ASP A 199 4.93 5.04 23.48
C ASP A 199 3.82 4.03 23.79
N ILE A 200 3.75 2.95 23.00
CA ILE A 200 2.68 1.96 23.11
C ILE A 200 2.71 1.25 24.47
N GLN A 201 3.91 1.01 25.01
CA GLN A 201 4.09 0.27 26.27
C GLN A 201 3.61 1.08 27.47
N ASN A 202 3.94 2.37 27.49
CA ASN A 202 3.57 3.28 28.58
C ASN A 202 2.27 4.04 28.32
N GLN A 203 1.67 3.88 27.14
CA GLN A 203 0.43 4.52 26.70
C GLN A 203 0.44 6.03 26.97
N ASN A 204 1.48 6.72 26.52
CA ASN A 204 1.64 8.16 26.69
C ASN A 204 2.36 8.80 25.50
N LEU A 205 2.23 10.11 25.38
CA LEU A 205 3.01 10.91 24.44
C LEU A 205 4.42 11.14 24.99
N VAL A 206 5.41 10.94 24.14
CA VAL A 206 6.82 11.21 24.41
C VAL A 206 7.47 11.85 23.18
N PRO A 207 8.52 12.66 23.34
CA PRO A 207 9.33 13.03 22.19
C PRO A 207 10.00 11.77 21.61
N LEU A 208 10.10 11.68 20.29
CA LEU A 208 10.75 10.53 19.64
C LEU A 208 12.19 10.39 20.16
N PRO A 209 12.56 9.27 20.79
CA PRO A 209 13.90 9.14 21.34
C PRO A 209 14.95 9.06 20.23
N TYR A 210 16.02 9.82 20.38
CA TYR A 210 17.14 9.83 19.45
C TYR A 210 18.49 9.94 20.16
N THR A 211 19.54 9.52 19.48
CA THR A 211 20.94 9.66 19.87
C THR A 211 21.65 10.54 18.85
N ASN A 212 22.43 11.51 19.35
CA ASN A 212 23.16 12.45 18.52
C ASN A 212 24.65 12.10 18.53
N ASN A 213 25.21 11.75 17.37
CA ASN A 213 26.64 11.59 17.15
C ASN A 213 27.16 12.76 16.32
N LYS A 214 28.46 13.07 16.40
CA LYS A 214 29.06 14.21 15.71
C LYS A 214 28.78 14.26 14.20
N ASP A 215 28.61 13.09 13.59
CA ASP A 215 28.48 12.93 12.13
C ASP A 215 27.06 12.56 11.66
N TYR A 216 26.16 12.13 12.56
CA TYR A 216 24.79 11.71 12.21
C TYR A 216 23.88 11.59 13.44
N LEU A 217 22.57 11.64 13.20
CA LEU A 217 21.53 11.40 14.22
C LEU A 217 20.85 10.06 13.96
N SER A 218 20.62 9.27 15.00
CA SER A 218 19.86 8.02 14.92
C SER A 218 18.68 8.06 15.89
N PHE A 219 17.49 7.70 15.43
CA PHE A 219 16.26 7.73 16.20
C PHE A 219 15.68 6.33 16.36
N GLN A 220 14.87 6.13 17.40
CA GLN A 220 14.19 4.86 17.62
C GLN A 220 13.17 4.57 16.52
N PRO A 221 13.04 3.32 16.04
CA PRO A 221 12.04 2.98 15.04
C PRO A 221 10.63 3.35 15.49
N TYR A 222 9.87 3.98 14.60
CA TYR A 222 8.47 4.30 14.81
C TYR A 222 7.66 4.03 13.53
N ALA A 223 6.37 3.78 13.68
CA ALA A 223 5.45 3.62 12.56
C ALA A 223 4.54 4.85 12.44
N THR A 224 4.22 5.27 11.22
CA THR A 224 3.18 6.29 10.95
C THR A 224 1.91 5.62 10.46
N VAL A 225 0.75 6.13 10.88
CA VAL A 225 -0.55 5.68 10.38
C VAL A 225 -1.16 6.78 9.52
N SER A 226 -1.38 6.49 8.24
CA SER A 226 -2.14 7.36 7.34
C SER A 226 -3.59 6.89 7.29
N TYR A 227 -4.52 7.77 7.66
CA TYR A 227 -5.94 7.45 7.72
C TYR A 227 -6.80 8.69 7.45
N VAL A 228 -8.05 8.49 7.05
CA VAL A 228 -9.02 9.57 6.93
C VAL A 228 -9.60 9.83 8.31
N TRP A 229 -9.51 11.07 8.77
CA TRP A 229 -10.13 11.52 10.00
C TRP A 229 -11.64 11.48 9.77
N GLY A 230 -12.28 10.41 10.24
CA GLY A 230 -13.74 10.32 10.20
C GLY A 230 -14.41 11.45 10.99
N ASN A 231 -15.72 11.38 11.17
CA ASN A 231 -16.48 12.44 11.84
C ASN A 231 -16.21 12.57 13.36
N ILE A 232 -15.36 11.71 13.95
CA ILE A 232 -15.08 11.67 15.38
C ILE A 232 -13.79 12.45 15.67
N ARG A 233 -13.94 13.60 16.34
CA ARG A 233 -12.85 14.53 16.71
C ARG A 233 -12.38 14.40 18.16
N ASP A 234 -12.92 13.47 18.91
CA ASP A 234 -12.82 13.43 20.38
C ASP A 234 -11.49 12.92 20.92
N HIS A 235 -10.67 12.26 20.09
CA HIS A 235 -9.38 11.76 20.53
C HIS A 235 -8.24 12.78 20.38
N ARG A 236 -8.47 13.96 19.81
CA ARG A 236 -7.38 14.91 19.45
C ARG A 236 -6.58 15.41 20.66
N THR A 237 -5.30 15.66 20.42
CA THR A 237 -4.45 16.37 21.37
C THR A 237 -4.63 17.87 21.23
N THR A 238 -4.80 18.54 22.37
CA THR A 238 -5.02 19.98 22.49
C THR A 238 -4.13 20.54 23.60
N LEU A 239 -3.95 21.85 23.64
CA LEU A 239 -3.22 22.54 24.72
C LEU A 239 -3.82 22.23 26.11
N SER A 240 -5.14 22.00 26.18
CA SER A 240 -5.83 21.66 27.42
C SER A 240 -5.56 20.24 27.93
N ASN A 241 -5.22 19.28 27.07
CA ASN A 241 -5.08 17.87 27.46
C ASN A 241 -3.65 17.31 27.31
N ILE A 242 -2.73 18.06 26.69
CA ILE A 242 -1.35 17.60 26.44
C ILE A 242 -0.63 17.16 27.73
N GLN A 243 -0.79 17.90 28.83
CA GLN A 243 -0.11 17.59 30.09
C GLN A 243 -0.53 16.23 30.67
N ASP A 244 -1.80 15.85 30.47
CA ASP A 244 -2.28 14.54 30.90
C ASP A 244 -1.78 13.44 29.96
N ARG A 245 -1.76 13.70 28.66
CA ARG A 245 -1.28 12.73 27.66
C ARG A 245 0.21 12.42 27.78
N LEU A 246 1.01 13.31 28.36
CA LEU A 246 2.44 13.08 28.63
C LEU A 246 2.68 12.10 29.80
N LYS A 247 1.72 11.97 30.73
CA LYS A 247 1.84 11.08 31.89
C LYS A 247 1.72 9.63 31.45
N SER A 248 2.46 8.71 32.08
CA SER A 248 2.29 7.27 31.86
C SER A 248 0.83 6.87 32.08
N GLY A 249 0.26 6.11 31.13
CA GLY A 249 -1.16 5.75 31.09
C GLY A 249 -2.10 6.87 30.61
N GLY A 250 -1.58 8.07 30.32
CA GLY A 250 -2.37 9.26 29.94
C GLY A 250 -3.15 9.12 28.63
N LEU A 251 -2.84 8.12 27.80
CA LEU A 251 -3.59 7.79 26.59
C LEU A 251 -4.44 6.53 26.72
N ALA A 252 -4.42 5.79 27.83
CA ALA A 252 -5.09 4.48 27.96
C ALA A 252 -6.56 4.54 27.50
N GLN A 253 -7.34 5.45 28.11
CA GLN A 253 -8.75 5.66 27.76
C GLN A 253 -8.95 6.16 26.32
N THR A 254 -8.01 6.97 25.81
CA THR A 254 -8.08 7.45 24.43
C THR A 254 -7.87 6.30 23.46
N ILE A 255 -6.88 5.44 23.70
CA ILE A 255 -6.53 4.29 22.86
C ILE A 255 -7.72 3.33 22.78
N ASP A 256 -8.39 3.05 23.91
CA ASP A 256 -9.56 2.18 23.96
C ASP A 256 -10.73 2.71 23.09
N ALA A 257 -10.89 4.02 23.07
CA ALA A 257 -11.91 4.73 22.31
C ALA A 257 -11.55 4.97 20.83
N LEU A 258 -10.33 4.61 20.38
CA LEU A 258 -9.95 4.80 18.99
C LEU A 258 -10.79 3.94 18.04
N PRO A 259 -10.99 4.41 16.79
CA PRO A 259 -11.54 3.58 15.72
C PRO A 259 -10.80 2.24 15.59
N VAL A 260 -11.54 1.19 15.22
CA VAL A 260 -11.03 -0.18 15.10
C VAL A 260 -9.76 -0.25 14.26
N ALA A 261 -9.70 0.48 13.14
CA ALA A 261 -8.54 0.51 12.27
C ALA A 261 -7.27 1.00 12.98
N LEU A 262 -7.36 2.03 13.83
CA LEU A 262 -6.22 2.56 14.58
C LEU A 262 -5.80 1.61 15.71
N LYS A 263 -6.76 1.00 16.41
CA LYS A 263 -6.46 -0.02 17.42
C LYS A 263 -5.74 -1.23 16.83
N GLN A 264 -6.23 -1.73 15.70
CA GLN A 264 -5.57 -2.81 14.95
C GLN A 264 -4.20 -2.40 14.41
N SER A 265 -4.01 -1.11 14.07
CA SER A 265 -2.70 -0.61 13.67
C SER A 265 -1.70 -0.63 14.83
N ILE A 266 -2.11 -0.22 16.03
CA ILE A 266 -1.29 -0.28 17.25
C ILE A 266 -0.92 -1.74 17.58
N GLU A 267 -1.91 -2.65 17.57
CA GLU A 267 -1.67 -4.08 17.80
C GLU A 267 -0.72 -4.68 16.75
N LEU A 268 -0.88 -4.31 15.48
CA LEU A 268 -0.02 -4.81 14.40
C LEU A 268 1.44 -4.41 14.61
N ILE A 269 1.73 -3.14 14.89
CA ILE A 269 3.11 -2.66 15.02
C ILE A 269 3.77 -3.15 16.30
N GLU A 270 3.02 -3.31 17.39
CA GLU A 270 3.50 -3.93 18.62
C GLU A 270 3.92 -5.38 18.32
N ASN A 271 3.08 -6.11 17.57
CA ASN A 271 3.45 -7.42 17.05
C ASN A 271 4.68 -7.35 16.13
N LEU A 272 4.88 -6.29 15.35
CA LEU A 272 6.12 -6.15 14.54
C LEU A 272 7.36 -5.85 15.40
N GLY A 273 7.21 -5.52 16.67
CA GLY A 273 8.29 -5.15 17.59
C GLY A 273 8.67 -3.67 17.52
N ILE A 274 7.80 -2.84 16.96
CA ILE A 274 7.96 -1.38 16.90
C ILE A 274 7.22 -0.79 18.09
N ARG A 275 7.95 -0.08 18.96
CA ARG A 275 7.40 0.47 20.21
C ARG A 275 6.67 1.79 20.04
N TYR A 276 7.08 2.60 19.06
CA TYR A 276 6.58 3.97 18.91
C TYR A 276 5.67 4.08 17.70
N ILE A 277 4.55 4.79 17.86
CA ILE A 277 3.63 5.09 16.77
C ILE A 277 3.34 6.57 16.69
N TRP A 278 3.22 7.06 15.47
CA TRP A 278 2.80 8.40 15.16
C TRP A 278 1.42 8.37 14.53
N ILE A 279 0.46 8.98 15.23
CA ILE A 279 -0.92 9.19 14.77
C ILE A 279 -1.12 10.70 14.82
N ASP A 280 -1.27 11.34 13.66
CA ASP A 280 -1.34 12.79 13.52
C ASP A 280 -2.29 13.50 14.51
N SER A 281 -3.51 12.98 14.70
CA SER A 281 -4.51 13.55 15.62
C SER A 281 -4.07 13.53 17.09
N LEU A 282 -3.21 12.59 17.48
CA LEU A 282 -2.72 12.38 18.84
C LEU A 282 -1.33 13.00 19.06
N CYS A 283 -0.46 12.94 18.07
CA CYS A 283 0.92 13.39 18.18
C CYS A 283 1.08 14.90 17.97
N ILE A 284 0.11 15.54 17.29
CA ILE A 284 0.11 16.97 16.99
C ILE A 284 -0.89 17.69 17.90
N ILE A 285 -0.49 18.83 18.46
CA ILE A 285 -1.38 19.70 19.24
C ILE A 285 -2.24 20.51 18.25
N GLN A 286 -3.52 20.16 18.14
CA GLN A 286 -4.39 20.58 17.05
C GLN A 286 -4.88 22.03 17.13
N ASP A 287 -4.93 22.58 18.33
CA ASP A 287 -5.34 23.96 18.63
C ASP A 287 -4.13 24.91 18.80
N SER A 288 -2.92 24.44 18.49
CA SER A 288 -1.70 25.25 18.47
C SER A 288 -1.23 25.46 17.04
N SER A 289 -1.34 26.70 16.55
CA SER A 289 -0.83 27.07 15.22
C SER A 289 0.67 26.80 15.06
N HIS A 290 1.44 26.93 16.14
CA HIS A 290 2.87 26.61 16.14
C HIS A 290 3.11 25.11 15.96
N SER A 291 2.42 24.26 16.73
CA SER A 291 2.57 22.79 16.62
C SER A 291 2.07 22.26 15.27
N TRP A 292 0.98 22.82 14.75
CA TRP A 292 0.44 22.43 13.45
C TRP A 292 1.38 22.80 12.31
N ASN A 293 1.91 24.04 12.28
CA ASN A 293 2.85 24.48 11.25
C ASN A 293 4.15 23.68 11.25
N LEU A 294 4.62 23.22 12.41
CA LEU A 294 5.81 22.40 12.53
C LEU A 294 5.56 20.99 12.00
N ASN A 295 4.55 20.31 12.52
CA ASN A 295 4.29 18.92 12.16
C ASN A 295 3.76 18.76 10.73
N SER A 296 3.02 19.73 10.18
CA SER A 296 2.58 19.69 8.77
C SER A 296 3.75 19.75 7.78
N ARG A 297 4.81 20.51 8.10
CA ARG A 297 6.06 20.50 7.33
C ARG A 297 6.79 19.16 7.46
N THR A 298 6.70 18.52 8.61
CA THR A 298 7.33 17.22 8.87
C THR A 298 6.50 16.03 8.38
N MET A 299 5.21 16.18 8.07
CA MET A 299 4.36 15.09 7.55
C MET A 299 4.93 14.46 6.27
N HIS A 300 5.47 15.28 5.36
CA HIS A 300 6.12 14.77 4.13
C HIS A 300 7.50 14.13 4.37
N LEU A 301 8.12 14.34 5.55
CA LEU A 301 9.43 13.78 5.94
C LEU A 301 9.29 12.51 6.80
N SER A 302 8.27 12.46 7.66
CA SER A 302 8.00 11.35 8.59
C SER A 302 7.34 10.15 7.93
N THR A 303 6.74 10.35 6.76
CA THR A 303 6.46 9.28 5.81
C THR A 303 7.72 9.14 4.95
N THR A 304 8.48 8.06 5.08
CA THR A 304 9.61 7.79 4.19
C THR A 304 9.12 7.61 2.75
N SER A 305 9.02 8.74 2.06
CA SER A 305 9.21 8.98 0.64
C SER A 305 8.89 10.46 0.44
N PRO A 306 9.87 11.33 0.14
CA PRO A 306 9.56 12.64 -0.41
C PRO A 306 8.79 12.38 -1.70
N SER A 307 7.48 12.55 -1.62
CA SER A 307 6.63 12.77 -2.77
C SER A 307 7.08 14.07 -3.42
N HIS A 308 8.08 13.97 -4.29
CA HIS A 308 8.14 14.86 -5.44
C HIS A 308 7.20 14.25 -6.47
N LEU A 309 5.99 14.82 -6.48
CA LEU A 309 4.93 14.65 -7.48
C LEU A 309 5.47 14.77 -8.92
#